data_AF-A0A968GYF7-F1
#
_entry.id   AF-A0A968GYF7-F1
#
_cell.length_a   1.000
_cell.length_b   1.000
_cell.length_c   1.000
_cell.angle_alpha   90.00
_cell.angle_beta   90.00
_cell.angle_gamma   90.00
#
_symmetry.space_group_name_H-M   'P 1'
#
loop_
_entity.id
_entity.type
_entity.pdbx_description
1 polymer ?
#
loop_
_entity_poly.entity_id
_entity_poly.type
_entity_poly.pdbx_seq_one_letter_code
_entity_poly.pdbx_strand_id
1 'polypeptide(L)'
;MRPDPGRAALDERIAASSVDERVGWAAAMRTAALVTVWQQADAAGLTDPVEQAEFVLRRLYPEESEAWVESVVGQLRADHAAGRWSGFKRPEAAREE
;
A
#
# COMPACT_ATOMS: atom_id res chain seq x y z
N MET A 1 23.01 -16.09 15.02
CA MET A 1 22.81 -15.70 13.61
C MET A 1 23.36 -14.29 13.46
N ARG A 2 24.35 -14.04 12.59
CA ARG A 2 24.85 -12.66 12.38
C ARG A 2 23.75 -11.88 11.65
N PRO A 3 23.38 -10.66 12.10
CA PRO A 3 22.47 -9.82 11.33
C PRO A 3 23.08 -9.54 9.95
N ASP A 4 22.24 -9.55 8.93
CA ASP A 4 22.64 -9.20 7.57
C ASP A 4 23.30 -7.80 7.56
N PRO A 5 24.45 -7.60 6.92
CA PRO A 5 25.14 -6.31 6.90
C PRO A 5 24.27 -5.17 6.33
N GLY A 6 23.37 -5.48 5.39
CA GLY A 6 22.38 -4.51 4.91
C GLY A 6 21.38 -4.10 5.99
N ARG A 7 20.93 -5.06 6.80
CA ARG A 7 20.06 -4.80 7.95
C ARG A 7 20.72 -3.94 9.01
N ALA A 8 21.97 -4.25 9.39
CA ALA A 8 22.70 -3.49 10.40
C ALA A 8 22.93 -2.03 9.96
N ALA A 9 23.34 -1.82 8.71
CA ALA A 9 23.54 -0.48 8.16
C ALA A 9 22.24 0.34 8.06
N LEU A 10 21.11 -0.32 7.77
CA LEU A 10 19.79 0.33 7.78
C LEU A 10 19.39 0.74 9.21
N ASP A 11 19.53 -0.16 10.18
CA ASP A 11 19.16 0.09 11.57
C ASP A 11 20.00 1.24 12.17
N GLU A 12 21.32 1.29 11.87
CA GLU A 12 22.19 2.41 12.25
C GLU A 12 21.75 3.75 11.63
N ARG A 13 21.37 3.73 10.35
CA ARG A 13 20.88 4.93 9.66
C ARG A 13 19.59 5.46 10.29
N ILE A 14 18.64 4.57 10.60
CA ILE A 14 17.38 4.93 11.26
C ILE A 14 17.63 5.49 12.66
N ALA A 15 18.59 4.92 13.40
CA ALA A 15 18.97 5.40 14.73
C ALA A 15 19.59 6.81 14.67
N ALA A 16 20.40 7.09 13.63
CA ALA A 16 21.03 8.39 13.41
C ALA A 16 20.09 9.46 12.83
N SER A 17 18.98 9.08 12.19
CA SER A 17 18.03 10.02 11.60
C SER A 17 17.25 10.82 12.65
N SER A 18 16.91 12.06 12.28
CA SER A 18 15.92 12.89 12.98
C SER A 18 14.51 12.31 12.87
N VAL A 19 13.57 12.84 13.66
CA VAL A 19 12.15 12.48 13.56
C VAL A 19 11.61 12.81 12.17
N ASP A 20 11.92 14.00 11.64
CA ASP A 20 11.42 14.44 10.34
C ASP A 20 11.93 13.58 9.19
N GLU A 21 13.21 13.18 9.22
CA GLU A 21 13.77 12.25 8.24
C GLU A 21 13.10 10.88 8.29
N ARG A 22 12.85 10.36 9.51
CA ARG A 22 12.13 9.08 9.66
C ARG A 22 10.71 9.16 9.15
N VAL A 23 10.01 10.27 9.41
CA VAL A 23 8.66 10.51 8.88
C VAL A 23 8.70 10.59 7.35
N GLY A 24 9.66 11.32 6.78
CA GLY A 24 9.85 11.42 5.34
C GLY A 24 10.09 10.06 4.68
N TRP A 25 10.94 9.22 5.27
CA TRP A 25 11.16 7.86 4.79
C TRP A 25 9.92 6.97 4.92
N ALA A 26 9.21 7.01 6.04
CA ALA A 26 7.99 6.23 6.20
C ALA A 26 6.94 6.61 5.15
N ALA A 27 6.79 7.90 4.87
CA ALA A 27 5.91 8.40 3.81
C ALA A 27 6.38 7.93 2.42
N ALA A 28 7.66 8.05 2.10
CA ALA A 28 8.22 7.61 0.82
C ALA A 28 8.04 6.10 0.59
N MET A 29 8.32 5.28 1.62
CA MET A 29 8.12 3.82 1.58
C MET A 29 6.66 3.45 1.38
N ARG A 30 5.74 4.15 2.07
CA ARG A 30 4.29 3.95 1.89
C ARG A 30 3.86 4.26 0.46
N THR A 31 4.34 5.37 -0.12
CA THR A 31 4.05 5.73 -1.51
C THR A 31 4.60 4.69 -2.48
N ALA A 32 5.85 4.25 -2.30
CA ALA A 32 6.47 3.22 -3.14
C ALA A 32 5.72 1.89 -3.07
N ALA A 33 5.29 1.48 -1.88
CA ALA A 33 4.46 0.28 -1.68
C ALA A 33 3.13 0.41 -2.42
N LEU A 34 2.42 1.53 -2.27
CA LEU A 34 1.17 1.81 -2.98
C LEU A 34 1.35 1.73 -4.50
N VAL A 35 2.38 2.36 -5.05
CA VAL A 35 2.70 2.31 -6.49
C VAL A 35 2.94 0.86 -6.93
N THR A 36 3.74 0.11 -6.19
CA THR A 36 4.07 -1.29 -6.50
C THR A 36 2.84 -2.18 -6.53
N VAL A 37 1.95 -2.04 -5.55
CA VAL A 37 0.70 -2.84 -5.48
C VAL A 37 -0.23 -2.50 -6.64
N TRP A 38 -0.34 -1.23 -7.02
CA TRP A 38 -1.13 -0.82 -8.18
C TRP A 38 -0.57 -1.36 -9.50
N GLN A 39 0.75 -1.39 -9.67
CA GLN A 39 1.38 -2.03 -10.82
C GLN A 39 1.09 -3.54 -10.87
N GLN A 40 1.06 -4.22 -9.71
CA GLN A 40 0.67 -5.63 -9.63
C GLN A 40 -0.80 -5.84 -10.02
N ALA A 41 -1.70 -4.96 -9.59
CA ALA A 41 -3.11 -5.01 -9.97
C ALA A 41 -3.29 -4.82 -11.49
N ASP A 42 -2.54 -3.88 -12.09
CA ASP A 42 -2.54 -3.67 -13.55
C ASP A 42 -2.01 -4.90 -14.29
N ALA A 43 -0.91 -5.50 -13.82
CA ALA A 43 -0.34 -6.71 -14.41
C ALA A 43 -1.28 -7.92 -14.31
N ALA A 44 -2.12 -7.97 -13.27
CA ALA A 44 -3.17 -8.97 -13.11
C ALA A 44 -4.41 -8.70 -13.99
N GLY A 45 -4.47 -7.56 -14.68
CA GLY A 45 -5.59 -7.20 -15.56
C GLY A 45 -6.88 -6.85 -14.82
N LEU A 46 -6.80 -6.45 -13.55
CA LEU A 46 -7.97 -6.09 -12.75
C LEU A 46 -8.55 -4.76 -13.23
N THR A 47 -9.81 -4.74 -13.65
CA THR A 47 -10.51 -3.54 -14.14
C THR A 47 -11.72 -3.13 -13.30
N ASP A 48 -12.28 -4.04 -12.51
CA ASP A 48 -13.39 -3.72 -11.61
C ASP A 48 -12.88 -2.96 -10.36
N PRO A 49 -13.46 -1.80 -9.99
CA PRO A 49 -12.98 -1.01 -8.86
C PRO A 49 -13.05 -1.73 -7.50
N VAL A 50 -14.02 -2.63 -7.30
CA VAL A 50 -14.17 -3.40 -6.06
C VAL A 50 -13.13 -4.51 -6.00
N GLU A 51 -12.91 -5.23 -7.11
CA GLU A 51 -11.86 -6.24 -7.20
C GLU A 51 -10.45 -5.64 -7.01
N GLN A 52 -10.20 -4.48 -7.63
CA GLN A 52 -8.97 -3.71 -7.42
C GLN A 52 -8.80 -3.33 -5.95
N ALA A 53 -9.86 -2.87 -5.29
CA ALA A 53 -9.80 -2.50 -3.88
C ALA A 53 -9.52 -3.69 -2.97
N GLU A 54 -10.15 -4.84 -3.21
CA GLU A 54 -9.86 -6.07 -2.46
C GLU A 54 -8.40 -6.47 -2.63
N PHE A 55 -7.90 -6.48 -3.87
CA PHE A 55 -6.51 -6.81 -4.17
C PHE A 55 -5.53 -5.89 -3.43
N VAL A 56 -5.78 -4.58 -3.49
CA VAL A 56 -4.94 -3.56 -2.83
C VAL A 56 -4.95 -3.75 -1.30
N LEU A 57 -6.13 -3.96 -0.70
CA LEU A 57 -6.27 -4.14 0.75
C LEU A 57 -5.51 -5.38 1.24
N ARG A 58 -5.69 -6.52 0.58
CA ARG A 58 -5.00 -7.77 0.95
C ARG A 58 -3.48 -7.67 0.83
N ARG A 59 -2.99 -6.85 -0.11
CA ARG A 59 -1.54 -6.72 -0.35
C ARG A 59 -0.86 -5.70 0.55
N LEU A 60 -1.56 -4.61 0.90
CA LEU A 60 -1.02 -3.56 1.76
C LEU A 60 -1.18 -3.84 3.25
N TYR A 61 -2.23 -4.60 3.62
CA TYR A 61 -2.53 -4.93 5.01
C TYR A 61 -2.65 -6.46 5.20
N PRO A 62 -1.58 -7.23 4.89
CA PRO A 62 -1.61 -8.69 5.01
C PRO A 62 -1.79 -9.20 6.45
N GLU A 63 -1.55 -8.35 7.45
CA GLU A 63 -1.75 -8.63 8.86
C GLU A 63 -3.20 -8.51 9.32
N GLU A 64 -4.05 -7.84 8.56
CA GLU A 64 -5.45 -7.65 8.91
C GLU A 64 -6.25 -8.94 8.74
N SER A 65 -7.25 -9.13 9.60
CA SER A 65 -8.08 -10.33 9.54
C SER A 65 -8.92 -10.38 8.26
N GLU A 66 -9.20 -11.59 7.78
CA GLU A 66 -10.08 -11.79 6.61
C GLU A 66 -11.46 -11.15 6.81
N ALA A 67 -12.04 -11.28 8.01
CA ALA A 67 -13.32 -10.66 8.35
C ALA A 67 -13.29 -9.12 8.24
N TRP A 68 -12.14 -8.48 8.56
CA TRP A 68 -11.98 -7.05 8.38
C TRP A 68 -11.96 -6.68 6.90
N VAL A 69 -11.19 -7.40 6.09
CA VAL A 69 -11.13 -7.17 4.64
C VAL A 69 -12.50 -7.34 4.00
N GLU A 70 -13.21 -8.42 4.32
CA GLU A 70 -14.56 -8.69 3.81
C GLU A 70 -15.56 -7.60 4.19
N SER A 71 -15.50 -7.10 5.42
CA SER A 71 -16.34 -6.00 5.89
C SER A 71 -16.10 -4.72 5.09
N VAL A 72 -14.83 -4.33 4.91
CA VAL A 72 -14.45 -3.15 4.13
C VAL A 72 -14.87 -3.30 2.66
N VAL A 73 -14.58 -4.44 2.03
CA VAL A 73 -14.95 -4.72 0.63
C VAL A 73 -16.47 -4.74 0.46
N GLY A 74 -17.22 -5.28 1.44
CA GLY A 74 -18.67 -5.25 1.44
C GLY A 74 -19.24 -3.84 1.43
N GLN A 75 -18.69 -2.95 2.26
CA GLN A 75 -19.07 -1.53 2.28
C GLN A 75 -18.73 -0.84 0.94
N LEU A 76 -17.52 -1.04 0.43
CA LEU A 76 -17.09 -0.49 -0.85
C LEU A 76 -17.96 -0.95 -2.02
N ARG A 77 -18.36 -2.22 -2.04
CA ARG A 77 -19.30 -2.78 -3.02
C ARG A 77 -20.66 -2.08 -2.96
N ALA A 78 -21.18 -1.84 -1.76
CA ALA A 78 -22.44 -1.13 -1.57
C ALA A 78 -22.36 0.34 -2.02
N ASP A 79 -21.25 1.02 -1.74
CA ASP A 79 -21.03 2.40 -2.16
C ASP A 79 -20.81 2.52 -3.67
N HIS A 80 -20.13 1.55 -4.29
CA HIS A 80 -19.98 1.46 -5.74
C HIS A 80 -21.33 1.26 -6.44
N ALA A 81 -22.13 0.29 -5.96
CA ALA A 81 -23.46 0.02 -6.51
C ALA A 81 -24.41 1.22 -6.38
N ALA A 82 -24.23 2.05 -5.36
CA ALA A 82 -24.99 3.28 -5.15
C ALA A 82 -24.41 4.51 -5.88
N GLY A 83 -23.31 4.36 -6.62
CA GLY A 83 -22.64 5.46 -7.32
C GLY A 83 -21.96 6.49 -6.41
N ARG A 84 -21.76 6.17 -5.13
CA ARG A 84 -21.11 7.06 -4.15
C ARG A 84 -19.58 6.96 -4.17
N TRP A 85 -19.06 5.89 -4.74
CA TRP A 85 -17.64 5.61 -4.81
C TRP A 85 -17.29 4.95 -6.15
N SER A 86 -16.13 5.28 -6.71
CA SER A 86 -15.72 4.85 -8.05
C SER A 86 -14.34 4.16 -8.07
N GLY A 87 -13.83 3.75 -6.91
CA GLY A 87 -12.48 3.19 -6.78
C GLY A 87 -11.54 4.05 -5.92
N PHE A 88 -10.44 3.45 -5.50
CA PHE A 88 -9.38 4.17 -4.80
C PHE A 88 -8.64 5.11 -5.74
N LYS A 89 -8.18 6.25 -5.22
CA LYS A 89 -7.27 7.12 -5.97
C LYS A 89 -5.94 6.40 -6.17
N ARG A 90 -5.46 6.42 -7.41
CA ARG A 90 -4.14 5.87 -7.73
C ARG A 90 -3.07 6.88 -7.29
N PRO A 91 -1.96 6.42 -6.68
CA PRO A 91 -0.81 7.29 -6.47
C PRO A 91 -0.30 7.74 -7.83
N GLU A 92 -0.01 9.04 -7.97
CA GLU A 92 0.78 9.50 -9.11
C GLU A 92 2.15 8.83 -8.99
N ALA A 93 2.56 8.08 -10.02
CA ALA A 93 3.93 7.60 -10.06
C ALA A 93 4.82 8.84 -9.97
N ALA A 94 5.70 8.88 -8.96
CA ALA A 94 6.74 9.91 -8.91
C ALA A 94 7.46 9.85 -10.26
N ARG A 95 7.29 10.88 -11.08
CA ARG A 95 8.12 11.03 -12.28
C ARG A 95 9.54 11.14 -11.75
N GLU A 96 10.38 10.17 -12.09
CA GLU A 96 11.81 10.30 -11.88
C GLU A 96 12.26 11.55 -12.66
N GLU A 97 12.61 12.61 -11.94
CA GLU A 97 13.39 13.74 -12.45
C GLU A 97 14.89 13.42 -12.34
#